data_AF-A0A183CV57-F1
#
_entry.id   AF-A0A183CV57-F1
#
_cell.length_a   1.000
_cell.length_b   1.000
_cell.length_c   1.000
_cell.angle_alpha   90.00
_cell.angle_beta   90.00
_cell.angle_gamma   90.00
#
_symmetry.space_group_name_H-M   'P 1'
#
loop_
_entity.id
_entity.type
_entity.pdbx_description
1 polymer ?
#
loop_
_entity_poly.entity_id
_entity_poly.type
_entity_poly.pdbx_seq_one_letter_code
_entity_poly.pdbx_strand_id
1 'polypeptide(L)'
;MVLHDLDALRFKACYHSNCESATISELQLETTKDDQINGDSYTATSVEMCQCPPPYTGLSCQQCAPGYHRVNSGRYLGACVPCNCNGHSGSCDPATGICFDCQHDTVGEHCEFCREGFYGDATTGGPYSCMPCACPMATDANNFAISCQACLFFIVSEAGLLQSCLCKEGYTSDHCERCDVGYYGDPTAMGGSCQKCDCSENNDLSIDGSCHPVSGDCDLCLNNTGGTHCEQCKSWYYGDALVAKNCTGEEAILLNVEFANLILILDSDSGYFSTTGHSSDASKNNALQNVPAISVVAQCATTDPDDANAIQT
;
A
#
# COMPACT_ATOMS: atom_id res chain seq x y z
N MET A 1 -16.41 22.44 46.90
CA MET A 1 -17.17 21.18 46.70
C MET A 1 -17.72 21.28 45.31
N VAL A 2 -17.00 20.71 44.35
CA VAL A 2 -17.31 20.81 42.92
C VAL A 2 -18.31 19.72 42.54
N LEU A 3 -19.34 20.07 41.77
CA LEU A 3 -20.14 19.09 41.03
C LEU A 3 -19.44 18.86 39.69
N HIS A 4 -18.94 17.66 39.46
CA HIS A 4 -18.34 17.23 38.19
C HIS A 4 -19.10 16.00 37.70
N ASP A 5 -19.41 15.96 36.42
CA ASP A 5 -20.13 14.85 35.76
C ASP A 5 -21.50 14.55 36.42
N LEU A 6 -22.32 15.59 36.51
CA LEU A 6 -23.60 15.53 37.21
C LEU A 6 -24.65 14.76 36.40
N ASP A 7 -24.81 13.47 36.68
CA ASP A 7 -25.82 12.63 36.02
C ASP A 7 -27.27 13.01 36.37
N ALA A 8 -27.56 13.32 37.65
CA ALA A 8 -28.90 13.66 38.09
C ALA A 8 -28.94 14.46 39.41
N LEU A 9 -29.76 15.51 39.45
CA LEU A 9 -30.21 16.17 40.69
C LEU A 9 -31.57 15.62 41.10
N ARG A 10 -31.63 14.94 42.25
CA ARG A 10 -32.86 14.32 42.75
C ARG A 10 -33.39 15.09 43.94
N PHE A 11 -34.61 15.62 43.80
CA PHE A 11 -35.31 16.33 44.86
C PHE A 11 -36.42 15.45 45.43
N LYS A 12 -36.46 15.30 46.76
CA LYS A 12 -37.58 14.63 47.42
C LYS A 12 -38.56 15.69 47.93
N ALA A 13 -39.66 15.87 47.20
CA ALA A 13 -40.63 16.92 47.48
C ALA A 13 -41.51 16.65 48.72
N CYS A 14 -41.70 15.38 49.10
CA CYS A 14 -42.55 15.00 50.23
C CYS A 14 -41.93 13.84 51.02
N TYR A 15 -42.02 13.90 52.36
CA TYR A 15 -41.52 12.85 53.26
C TYR A 15 -42.61 11.95 53.86
N HIS A 16 -43.89 12.31 53.69
CA HIS A 16 -45.05 11.60 54.24
C HIS A 16 -46.13 11.39 53.16
N SER A 17 -47.04 10.46 53.42
CA SER A 17 -48.08 9.98 52.50
C SER A 17 -49.18 11.01 52.18
N ASN A 18 -49.31 12.07 52.96
CA ASN A 18 -50.44 13.02 52.88
C ASN A 18 -50.01 14.35 52.28
N CYS A 19 -49.29 14.31 51.16
CA CYS A 19 -48.80 15.52 50.47
C CYS A 19 -49.80 15.94 49.39
N GLU A 20 -50.58 17.00 49.62
CA GLU A 20 -51.59 17.47 48.65
C GLU A 20 -50.98 18.18 47.44
N SER A 21 -49.95 19.01 47.64
CA SER A 21 -49.21 19.64 46.54
C SER A 21 -47.81 20.05 47.00
N ALA A 22 -46.80 19.83 46.17
CA ALA A 22 -45.47 20.38 46.34
C ALA A 22 -44.99 20.94 45.00
N THR A 23 -44.56 22.19 45.01
CA THR A 23 -44.11 22.91 43.81
C THR A 23 -42.68 23.38 44.02
N ILE A 24 -41.82 23.08 43.05
CA ILE A 24 -40.49 23.69 42.95
C ILE A 24 -40.62 24.84 41.96
N SER A 25 -40.44 26.06 42.44
CA SER A 25 -40.38 27.26 41.61
C SER A 25 -38.96 27.82 41.65
N GLU A 26 -38.51 28.42 40.54
CA GLU A 26 -37.23 29.14 40.43
C GLU A 26 -35.97 28.28 40.63
N LEU A 27 -35.94 27.06 40.08
CA LEU A 27 -34.70 26.29 40.02
C LEU A 27 -33.77 26.90 38.97
N GLN A 28 -32.68 27.53 39.41
CA GLN A 28 -31.63 28.06 38.55
C GLN A 28 -30.32 27.31 38.80
N LEU A 29 -29.70 26.84 37.72
CA LEU A 29 -28.33 26.31 37.75
C LEU A 29 -27.45 27.27 36.96
N GLU A 30 -26.52 27.92 37.64
CA GLU A 30 -25.55 28.78 37.00
C GLU A 30 -24.31 27.96 36.64
N THR A 31 -23.81 28.16 35.42
CA THR A 31 -22.55 27.59 34.95
C THR A 31 -21.63 28.73 34.54
N THR A 32 -20.38 28.66 34.95
CA THR A 32 -19.36 29.63 34.55
C THR A 32 -18.67 29.12 33.30
N LYS A 33 -18.67 29.92 32.23
CA LYS A 33 -17.82 29.71 31.05
C LYS A 33 -16.71 30.74 31.04
N ASP A 34 -15.55 30.37 30.52
CA ASP A 34 -14.35 31.22 30.44
C ASP A 34 -14.42 32.21 29.25
N ASP A 35 -15.61 32.76 28.97
CA ASP A 35 -15.88 33.57 27.78
C ASP A 35 -15.94 35.05 28.17
N GLN A 36 -14.82 35.76 27.96
CA GLN A 36 -14.73 37.22 28.00
C GLN A 36 -15.23 37.82 26.67
N ILE A 37 -16.42 37.44 26.20
CA ILE A 37 -17.02 38.07 25.02
C ILE A 37 -18.08 39.07 25.47
N ASN A 38 -17.73 40.35 25.31
CA ASN A 38 -18.53 41.57 25.52
C ASN A 38 -20.06 41.38 25.62
N GLY A 39 -20.58 41.46 26.84
CA GLY A 39 -22.00 41.63 27.15
C GLY A 39 -22.32 41.13 28.56
N ASP A 40 -22.66 42.05 29.47
CA ASP A 40 -23.12 41.83 30.87
C ASP A 40 -22.74 40.47 31.49
N SER A 41 -21.45 40.27 31.73
CA SER A 41 -20.94 39.10 32.46
C SER A 41 -20.93 39.40 33.95
N TYR A 42 -21.80 38.71 34.70
CA TYR A 42 -21.73 38.69 36.16
C TYR A 42 -20.59 37.78 36.58
N THR A 43 -19.57 38.34 37.24
CA THR A 43 -18.48 37.56 37.82
C THR A 43 -19.01 36.69 38.95
N ALA A 44 -18.91 35.37 38.80
CA ALA A 44 -19.26 34.45 39.87
C ALA A 44 -18.33 34.64 41.08
N THR A 45 -18.89 35.03 42.23
CA THR A 45 -18.13 35.36 43.45
C THR A 45 -17.77 34.14 44.30
N SER A 46 -18.32 32.96 43.99
CA SER A 46 -18.14 31.73 44.77
C SER A 46 -17.47 30.60 43.96
N VAL A 47 -16.58 30.96 43.04
CA VAL A 47 -15.72 30.00 42.33
C VAL A 47 -14.57 29.59 43.25
N GLU A 48 -14.43 28.30 43.50
CA GLU A 48 -13.27 27.79 44.22
C GLU A 48 -12.03 27.92 43.32
N MET A 49 -11.00 28.61 43.81
CA MET A 49 -9.72 28.79 43.11
C MET A 49 -8.61 28.23 43.99
N CYS A 50 -8.32 26.95 43.83
CA CYS A 50 -7.31 26.24 44.59
C CYS A 50 -5.91 26.52 44.04
N GLN A 51 -4.92 26.61 44.93
CA GLN A 51 -3.51 26.49 44.56
C GLN A 51 -3.16 25.01 44.47
N CYS A 52 -2.99 24.50 43.25
CA CYS A 52 -2.77 23.08 43.04
C CYS A 52 -1.32 22.65 43.25
N PRO A 53 -1.08 21.48 43.85
CA PRO A 53 0.24 20.86 43.83
C PRO A 53 0.63 20.49 42.39
N PRO A 54 1.94 20.32 42.10
CA PRO A 54 2.44 20.23 40.73
C PRO A 54 1.73 19.21 39.79
N PRO A 55 1.32 18.00 40.25
CA PRO A 55 0.66 17.02 39.38
C PRO A 55 -0.79 17.35 38.99
N TYR A 56 -1.39 18.40 39.54
CA TYR A 56 -2.81 18.69 39.42
C TYR A 56 -3.04 20.11 38.88
N THR A 57 -4.14 20.29 38.15
CA THR A 57 -4.56 21.57 37.58
C THR A 57 -6.09 21.71 37.61
N GLY A 58 -6.57 22.87 37.19
CA GLY A 58 -7.98 23.26 37.26
C GLY A 58 -8.33 24.00 38.54
N LEU A 59 -9.47 24.68 38.51
CA LEU A 59 -9.97 25.52 39.60
C LEU A 59 -10.06 24.81 40.96
N SER A 60 -10.25 23.48 40.93
CA SER A 60 -10.39 22.63 42.12
C SER A 60 -9.34 21.52 42.16
N CYS A 61 -8.26 21.62 41.37
CA CYS A 61 -7.24 20.57 41.23
C CYS A 61 -7.82 19.22 40.78
N GLN A 62 -8.91 19.28 40.01
CA GLN A 62 -9.68 18.13 39.57
C GLN A 62 -9.14 17.50 38.29
N GLN A 63 -8.23 18.15 37.59
CA GLN A 63 -7.58 17.66 36.38
C GLN A 63 -6.12 17.31 36.68
N CYS A 64 -5.54 16.38 35.92
CA CYS A 64 -4.10 16.18 35.96
C CYS A 64 -3.41 17.29 35.16
N ALA A 65 -2.30 17.80 35.69
CA ALA A 65 -1.48 18.78 34.98
C ALA A 65 -0.88 18.15 33.70
N PRO A 66 -0.49 18.95 32.69
CA PRO A 66 0.21 18.44 31.51
C PRO A 66 1.43 17.59 31.89
N GLY A 67 1.58 16.43 31.25
CA GLY A 67 2.62 15.45 31.58
C GLY A 67 2.26 14.49 32.72
N TYR A 68 1.02 14.52 33.20
CA TYR A 68 0.50 13.60 34.22
C TYR A 68 -0.82 12.96 33.78
N HIS A 69 -1.05 11.73 34.21
CA HIS A 69 -2.31 11.01 34.02
C HIS A 69 -2.86 10.44 35.33
N ARG A 70 -4.15 10.15 35.35
CA ARG A 70 -4.87 9.68 36.54
C ARG A 70 -4.74 8.17 36.71
N VAL A 71 -4.41 7.74 37.92
CA VAL A 71 -4.45 6.33 38.35
C VAL A 71 -5.37 6.16 39.56
N ASN A 72 -6.04 5.01 39.66
CA ASN A 72 -7.02 4.72 40.71
C ASN A 72 -6.41 4.43 42.10
N SER A 73 -5.10 4.55 42.27
CA SER A 73 -4.37 4.20 43.50
C SER A 73 -4.36 5.31 44.58
N GLY A 74 -5.23 6.33 44.47
CA GLY A 74 -5.26 7.50 45.35
C GLY A 74 -6.60 7.73 46.07
N ARG A 75 -6.61 8.68 47.01
CA ARG A 75 -7.83 9.08 47.73
C ARG A 75 -8.75 9.91 46.83
N TYR A 76 -10.07 9.80 47.02
CA TYR A 76 -11.10 10.52 46.26
C TYR A 76 -11.12 10.15 44.77
N LEU A 77 -10.57 11.00 43.89
CA LEU A 77 -10.57 10.85 42.43
C LEU A 77 -9.37 10.05 41.90
N GLY A 78 -8.56 9.43 42.77
CA GLY A 78 -7.28 8.83 42.39
C GLY A 78 -6.11 9.82 42.43
N ALA A 79 -4.93 9.37 42.00
CA ALA A 79 -3.70 10.17 42.01
C ALA A 79 -3.27 10.53 40.57
N CYS A 80 -2.74 11.73 40.37
CA CYS A 80 -2.07 12.09 39.12
C CYS A 80 -0.59 11.72 39.20
N VAL A 81 -0.12 10.85 38.31
CA VAL A 81 1.27 10.37 38.21
C VAL A 81 1.88 10.78 36.88
N PRO A 82 3.22 10.95 36.79
CA PRO A 82 3.87 11.33 35.54
C PRO A 82 3.56 10.35 34.41
N CYS A 83 3.46 10.86 33.18
CA CYS A 83 3.37 10.02 31.98
C CYS A 83 4.59 9.09 31.89
N ASN A 84 4.35 7.80 31.63
CA ASN A 84 5.42 6.81 31.47
C ASN A 84 5.65 6.49 29.99
N CYS A 85 6.30 7.40 29.28
CA CYS A 85 6.55 7.28 27.84
C CYS A 85 7.99 6.86 27.51
N ASN A 86 8.65 6.13 28.42
CA ASN A 86 10.05 5.71 28.31
C ASN A 86 11.05 6.86 28.00
N GLY A 87 10.70 8.12 28.33
CA GLY A 87 11.52 9.29 27.99
C GLY A 87 11.46 9.73 26.52
N HIS A 88 10.51 9.20 25.75
CA HIS A 88 10.27 9.50 24.34
C HIS A 88 9.10 10.47 24.12
N SER A 89 8.33 10.78 25.15
CA SER A 89 7.33 11.85 25.13
C SER A 89 7.15 12.46 26.52
N GLY A 90 6.82 13.76 26.54
CA GLY A 90 6.44 14.48 27.76
C GLY A 90 4.93 14.61 27.96
N SER A 91 4.13 14.07 27.03
CA SER A 91 2.67 14.26 26.99
C SER A 91 1.96 12.93 26.80
N CYS A 92 0.85 12.75 27.52
CA CYS A 92 -0.01 11.58 27.41
C CYS A 92 -1.47 11.94 27.69
N ASP A 93 -2.37 11.04 27.33
CA ASP A 93 -3.78 11.16 27.64
C ASP A 93 -4.00 11.20 29.17
N PRO A 94 -4.66 12.23 29.73
CA PRO A 94 -4.82 12.35 31.18
C PRO A 94 -5.66 11.26 31.85
N ALA A 95 -6.46 10.51 31.09
CA ALA A 95 -7.32 9.44 31.60
C ALA A 95 -6.68 8.06 31.43
N THR A 96 -6.09 7.77 30.27
CA THR A 96 -5.53 6.44 29.95
C THR A 96 -4.03 6.34 30.22
N GLY A 97 -3.30 7.45 30.16
CA GLY A 97 -1.83 7.47 30.24
C GLY A 97 -1.12 7.08 28.94
N ILE A 98 -1.87 6.91 27.83
CA ILE A 98 -1.31 6.61 26.50
C ILE A 98 -0.57 7.85 25.98
N CYS A 99 0.67 7.65 25.55
CA CYS A 99 1.57 8.70 25.11
C CYS A 99 1.18 9.27 23.74
N PHE A 100 1.38 10.58 23.59
CA PHE A 100 1.24 11.26 22.30
C PHE A 100 2.61 11.59 21.72
N ASP A 101 2.69 11.67 20.39
CA ASP A 101 3.86 12.15 19.65
C ASP A 101 5.19 11.53 20.14
N CYS A 102 5.27 10.20 20.13
CA CYS A 102 6.49 9.47 20.47
C CYS A 102 7.68 9.94 19.61
N GLN A 103 8.77 10.34 20.26
CA GLN A 103 10.00 10.84 19.64
C GLN A 103 11.07 9.75 19.56
N HIS A 104 12.19 10.08 18.90
CA HIS A 104 13.33 9.18 18.74
C HIS A 104 12.96 7.86 18.04
N ASP A 105 12.10 7.96 17.01
CA ASP A 105 11.71 6.83 16.17
C ASP A 105 11.04 5.67 16.94
N THR A 106 10.35 6.00 18.03
CA THR A 106 9.57 5.06 18.84
C THR A 106 8.08 5.09 18.52
N VAL A 107 7.39 3.98 18.79
CA VAL A 107 5.95 3.76 18.63
C VAL A 107 5.44 2.87 19.78
N GLY A 108 4.12 2.74 19.90
CA GLY A 108 3.46 2.01 20.99
C GLY A 108 2.69 2.95 21.92
N GLU A 109 1.93 2.39 22.86
CA GLU A 109 1.12 3.18 23.79
C GLU A 109 1.99 3.95 24.80
N HIS A 110 3.20 3.47 25.04
CA HIS A 110 4.19 4.02 25.95
C HIS A 110 5.53 4.31 25.26
N CYS A 111 5.54 4.39 23.93
CA CYS A 111 6.76 4.58 23.13
C CYS A 111 7.82 3.48 23.39
N GLU A 112 7.36 2.24 23.56
CA GLU A 112 8.15 1.09 24.02
C GLU A 112 8.71 0.23 22.88
N PHE A 113 8.39 0.54 21.63
CA PHE A 113 8.89 -0.16 20.45
C PHE A 113 9.60 0.80 19.50
N CYS A 114 10.60 0.33 18.78
CA CYS A 114 11.12 1.07 17.62
C CYS A 114 10.13 0.96 16.45
N ARG A 115 9.98 2.04 15.68
CA ARG A 115 9.19 2.02 14.46
C ARG A 115 9.80 1.07 13.43
N GLU A 116 9.00 0.68 12.44
CA GLU A 116 9.46 -0.17 11.34
C GLU A 116 10.70 0.41 10.64
N GLY A 117 11.67 -0.44 10.35
CA GLY A 117 12.97 -0.06 9.77
C GLY A 117 13.99 0.44 10.78
N PHE A 118 13.68 0.41 12.09
CA PHE A 118 14.59 0.77 13.17
C PHE A 118 14.84 -0.42 14.11
N TYR A 119 15.98 -0.40 14.79
CA TYR A 119 16.37 -1.41 15.77
C TYR A 119 16.97 -0.77 17.02
N GLY A 120 16.90 -1.47 18.14
CA GLY A 120 17.45 -1.01 19.42
C GLY A 120 16.55 -1.34 20.60
N ASP A 121 16.71 -0.57 21.69
CA ASP A 121 15.94 -0.73 22.92
C ASP A 121 15.27 0.61 23.29
N ALA A 122 14.02 0.76 22.87
CA ALA A 122 13.16 1.91 23.12
C ALA A 122 12.80 2.12 24.61
N THR A 123 13.12 1.18 25.51
CA THR A 123 12.84 1.34 26.95
C THR A 123 13.93 2.11 27.70
N THR A 124 15.11 2.26 27.08
CA THR A 124 16.26 2.95 27.68
C THR A 124 16.11 4.48 27.71
N GLY A 125 15.28 5.03 26.82
CA GLY A 125 15.09 6.46 26.65
C GLY A 125 16.23 7.16 25.90
N GLY A 126 15.87 8.24 25.22
CA GLY A 126 16.83 9.12 24.53
C GLY A 126 16.92 8.93 23.01
N PRO A 127 17.71 9.76 22.33
CA PRO A 127 17.71 9.86 20.87
C PRO A 127 18.39 8.70 20.13
N TYR A 128 19.10 7.82 20.84
CA TYR A 128 19.83 6.69 20.25
C TYR A 128 19.23 5.33 20.64
N SER A 129 18.05 5.33 21.27
CA SER A 129 17.35 4.10 21.66
C SER A 129 16.90 3.29 20.45
N CYS A 130 16.54 3.97 19.35
CA CYS A 130 16.19 3.36 18.08
C CYS A 130 17.08 3.94 16.97
N MET A 131 17.79 3.07 16.27
CA MET A 131 18.69 3.42 15.18
C MET A 131 18.16 2.86 13.85
N PRO A 132 18.31 3.58 12.74
CA PRO A 132 17.83 3.11 11.44
C PRO A 132 18.63 1.91 10.94
N CYS A 133 17.93 0.95 10.36
CA CYS A 133 18.50 -0.17 9.65
C CYS A 133 19.16 0.28 8.32
N ALA A 134 20.36 -0.18 8.03
CA ALA A 134 21.06 0.10 6.78
C ALA A 134 20.75 -0.97 5.71
N CYS A 135 19.50 -1.04 5.26
CA CYS A 135 19.01 -2.13 4.41
C CYS A 135 18.28 -1.62 3.15
N PRO A 136 18.99 -1.21 2.08
CA PRO A 136 20.44 -1.16 1.92
C PRO A 136 21.12 0.10 2.47
N MET A 137 20.36 1.16 2.77
CA MET A 137 20.90 2.42 3.30
C MET A 137 20.09 2.88 4.51
N ALA A 138 20.74 3.58 5.44
CA ALA A 138 20.11 4.14 6.63
C ALA A 138 19.37 5.47 6.32
N THR A 139 18.68 5.54 5.18
CA THR A 139 17.91 6.69 4.73
C THR A 139 16.45 6.28 4.54
N ASP A 140 15.50 7.18 4.79
CA ASP A 140 14.07 6.85 4.64
C ASP A 140 13.71 6.43 3.21
N ALA A 141 14.47 6.88 2.21
CA ALA A 141 14.24 6.57 0.79
C ALA A 141 14.66 5.14 0.40
N ASN A 142 15.59 4.52 1.14
CA ASN A 142 16.20 3.25 0.78
C ASN A 142 16.38 2.32 1.99
N ASN A 143 15.50 2.46 2.99
CA ASN A 143 15.40 1.51 4.08
C ASN A 143 14.17 0.62 3.85
N PHE A 144 14.44 -0.57 3.32
CA PHE A 144 13.45 -1.59 2.98
C PHE A 144 13.38 -2.71 4.03
N ALA A 145 13.90 -2.49 5.23
CA ALA A 145 13.74 -3.41 6.35
C ALA A 145 12.47 -3.12 7.15
N ILE A 146 11.85 -4.19 7.67
CA ILE A 146 10.87 -4.17 8.74
C ILE A 146 11.58 -4.02 10.10
N SER A 147 12.63 -4.82 10.29
CA SER A 147 13.53 -4.77 11.44
C SER A 147 14.89 -5.35 11.05
N CYS A 148 15.90 -5.19 11.90
CA CYS A 148 17.21 -5.74 11.63
C CYS A 148 17.92 -6.13 12.94
N GLN A 149 18.68 -7.23 12.90
CA GLN A 149 19.47 -7.72 14.03
C GLN A 149 20.95 -7.43 13.80
N ALA A 150 21.56 -6.64 14.69
CA ALA A 150 23.02 -6.56 14.71
C ALA A 150 23.55 -7.95 15.08
N CYS A 151 24.15 -8.69 14.13
CA CYS A 151 24.68 -10.02 14.42
C CYS A 151 25.94 -9.89 15.29
N LEU A 152 25.77 -9.92 16.61
CA LEU A 152 26.87 -10.07 17.57
C LEU A 152 27.57 -11.45 17.48
N PHE A 153 27.02 -12.39 16.69
CA PHE A 153 27.46 -13.79 16.63
C PHE A 153 28.42 -14.12 15.48
N PHE A 154 28.60 -13.22 14.51
CA PHE A 154 29.65 -13.40 13.50
C PHE A 154 30.90 -12.67 13.95
N ILE A 155 31.93 -13.48 14.20
CA ILE A 155 33.30 -13.06 14.47
C ILE A 155 33.64 -11.92 13.53
N VAL A 156 34.05 -10.80 14.13
CA VAL A 156 34.67 -9.64 13.48
C VAL A 156 35.65 -10.14 12.43
N SER A 157 35.25 -10.12 11.16
CA SER A 157 36.22 -9.81 10.11
C SER A 157 36.50 -8.31 10.23
N GLU A 158 37.67 -7.87 9.78
CA GLU A 158 38.12 -6.47 9.85
C GLU A 158 37.18 -5.44 9.15
N ALA A 159 36.00 -5.88 8.67
CA ALA A 159 35.01 -5.09 7.94
C ALA A 159 33.77 -4.65 8.74
N GLY A 160 33.62 -5.02 10.02
CA GLY A 160 32.48 -4.58 10.85
C GLY A 160 31.29 -5.54 10.84
N LEU A 161 30.36 -5.31 11.77
CA LEU A 161 29.23 -6.20 12.08
C LEU A 161 28.39 -6.52 10.84
N LEU A 162 28.10 -7.82 10.61
CA LEU A 162 27.14 -8.25 9.61
C LEU A 162 25.72 -7.96 10.12
N GLN A 163 25.06 -6.94 9.57
CA GLN A 163 23.65 -6.67 9.83
C GLN A 163 22.82 -7.65 8.99
N SER A 164 21.87 -8.35 9.60
CA SER A 164 20.88 -9.14 8.86
C SER A 164 19.51 -8.48 9.00
N CYS A 165 18.86 -8.25 7.87
CA CYS A 165 17.61 -7.48 7.77
C CYS A 165 16.42 -8.41 7.51
N LEU A 166 15.29 -8.11 8.15
CA LEU A 166 14.00 -8.65 7.75
C LEU A 166 13.40 -7.69 6.71
N CYS A 167 13.32 -8.11 5.46
CA CYS A 167 12.91 -7.24 4.35
C CYS A 167 11.39 -7.06 4.25
N LYS A 168 10.98 -5.89 3.75
CA LYS A 168 9.62 -5.60 3.29
C LYS A 168 9.27 -6.46 2.08
N GLU A 169 7.98 -6.59 1.79
CA GLU A 169 7.50 -7.31 0.61
C GLU A 169 8.12 -6.74 -0.67
N GLY A 170 8.58 -7.63 -1.55
CA GLY A 170 9.23 -7.28 -2.81
C GLY A 170 10.73 -7.06 -2.73
N TYR A 171 11.33 -7.18 -1.54
CA TYR A 171 12.77 -7.06 -1.33
C TYR A 171 13.35 -8.34 -0.72
N THR A 172 14.58 -8.67 -1.10
CA THR A 172 15.28 -9.89 -0.67
C THR A 172 16.78 -9.63 -0.50
N SER A 173 17.52 -10.65 -0.05
CA SER A 173 18.92 -10.60 0.40
C SER A 173 19.11 -10.03 1.82
N ASP A 174 20.34 -10.15 2.35
CA ASP A 174 20.66 -9.83 3.75
C ASP A 174 20.44 -8.35 4.12
N HIS A 175 20.53 -7.44 3.14
CA HIS A 175 20.36 -6.00 3.29
C HIS A 175 19.23 -5.44 2.41
N CYS A 176 18.29 -6.29 1.96
CA CYS A 176 17.17 -5.86 1.12
C CYS A 176 17.59 -5.13 -0.16
N GLU A 177 18.78 -5.47 -0.67
CA GLU A 177 19.43 -4.82 -1.80
C GLU A 177 19.07 -5.44 -3.16
N ARG A 178 18.15 -6.41 -3.18
CA ARG A 178 17.64 -7.06 -4.39
C ARG A 178 16.11 -7.08 -4.37
N CYS A 179 15.52 -7.11 -5.55
CA CYS A 179 14.09 -7.34 -5.68
C CYS A 179 13.78 -8.82 -5.55
N ASP A 180 12.70 -9.12 -4.83
CA ASP A 180 12.21 -10.48 -4.64
C ASP A 180 11.53 -11.01 -5.92
N VAL A 181 11.20 -12.30 -5.92
CA VAL A 181 10.53 -12.96 -7.04
C VAL A 181 9.24 -12.22 -7.43
N GLY A 182 9.09 -11.91 -8.73
CA GLY A 182 7.95 -11.15 -9.25
C GLY A 182 8.07 -9.63 -9.12
N TYR A 183 9.23 -9.13 -8.67
CA TYR A 183 9.55 -7.70 -8.57
C TYR A 183 10.81 -7.35 -9.37
N TYR A 184 10.94 -6.08 -9.76
CA TYR A 184 12.09 -5.57 -10.49
C TYR A 184 12.46 -4.14 -10.07
N GLY A 185 13.71 -3.74 -10.31
CA GLY A 185 14.19 -2.40 -10.03
C GLY A 185 15.63 -2.37 -9.49
N ASP A 186 16.02 -1.22 -8.94
CA ASP A 186 17.33 -1.04 -8.30
C ASP A 186 17.16 -0.35 -6.94
N PRO A 187 17.09 -1.11 -5.83
CA PRO A 187 16.97 -0.54 -4.48
C PRO A 187 18.26 0.09 -3.95
N THR A 188 19.40 -0.10 -4.64
CA THR A 188 20.70 0.45 -4.23
C THR A 188 20.97 1.84 -4.77
N ALA A 189 20.27 2.23 -5.84
CA ALA A 189 20.26 3.61 -6.31
C ALA A 189 19.53 4.54 -5.31
N MET A 190 20.00 5.77 -5.14
CA MET A 190 19.31 6.75 -4.27
C MET A 190 17.87 6.97 -4.74
N GLY A 191 16.90 6.68 -3.87
CA GLY A 191 15.47 6.74 -4.17
C GLY A 191 14.95 5.63 -5.10
N GLY A 192 15.82 4.70 -5.52
CA GLY A 192 15.43 3.51 -6.25
C GLY A 192 14.69 2.51 -5.35
N SER A 193 13.83 1.70 -5.94
CA SER A 193 12.93 0.78 -5.24
C SER A 193 12.57 -0.41 -6.11
N CYS A 194 12.00 -1.45 -5.50
CA CYS A 194 11.44 -2.59 -6.21
C CYS A 194 9.97 -2.35 -6.53
N GLN A 195 9.57 -2.65 -7.76
CA GLN A 195 8.22 -2.55 -8.27
C GLN A 195 7.73 -3.92 -8.70
N LYS A 196 6.45 -4.21 -8.49
CA LYS A 196 5.87 -5.49 -8.92
C LYS A 196 5.86 -5.54 -10.45
N CYS A 197 6.26 -6.66 -11.03
CA CYS A 197 6.22 -6.84 -12.46
C CYS A 197 4.77 -6.80 -12.97
N ASP A 198 4.57 -6.12 -14.10
CA ASP A 198 3.29 -6.13 -14.81
C ASP A 198 3.42 -7.06 -16.00
N CYS A 199 2.82 -8.25 -15.91
CA CYS A 199 2.84 -9.24 -16.97
C CYS A 199 1.44 -9.49 -17.53
N SER A 200 0.57 -8.47 -17.53
CA SER A 200 -0.80 -8.54 -18.07
C SER A 200 -1.64 -9.70 -17.54
N GLU A 201 -1.34 -10.16 -16.32
CA GLU A 201 -1.92 -11.38 -15.73
C GLU A 201 -1.82 -12.63 -16.63
N ASN A 202 -0.82 -12.67 -17.52
CA ASN A 202 -0.48 -13.81 -18.38
C ASN A 202 0.85 -14.43 -17.93
N ASN A 203 1.15 -14.36 -16.64
CA ASN A 203 2.35 -14.91 -16.03
C ASN A 203 2.03 -15.20 -14.55
N ASP A 204 2.70 -16.19 -13.96
CA ASP A 204 2.63 -16.46 -12.52
C ASP A 204 3.83 -15.79 -11.82
N LEU A 205 3.60 -14.62 -11.22
CA LEU A 205 4.65 -13.83 -10.57
C LEU A 205 5.24 -14.48 -9.31
N SER A 206 4.72 -15.62 -8.84
CA SER A 206 5.27 -16.34 -7.68
C SER A 206 6.46 -17.24 -8.02
N ILE A 207 6.78 -17.40 -9.31
CA ILE A 207 7.82 -18.30 -9.80
C ILE A 207 9.11 -17.52 -10.05
N ASP A 208 10.24 -18.09 -9.62
CA ASP A 208 11.56 -17.50 -9.87
C ASP A 208 11.82 -17.37 -11.38
N GLY A 209 12.32 -16.22 -11.81
CA GLY A 209 12.50 -15.89 -13.23
C GLY A 209 11.22 -15.50 -13.98
N SER A 210 10.11 -15.19 -13.30
CA SER A 210 8.88 -14.72 -13.96
C SER A 210 9.05 -13.41 -14.74
N CYS A 211 9.95 -12.54 -14.29
CA CYS A 211 10.38 -11.34 -14.99
C CYS A 211 11.84 -11.02 -14.67
N HIS A 212 12.47 -10.23 -15.54
CA HIS A 212 13.85 -9.80 -15.39
C HIS A 212 13.98 -8.81 -14.22
N PRO A 213 14.90 -9.04 -13.25
CA PRO A 213 14.93 -8.33 -11.97
C PRO A 213 15.32 -6.85 -12.05
N VAL A 214 15.81 -6.37 -13.19
CA VAL A 214 16.20 -4.95 -13.38
C VAL A 214 15.27 -4.23 -14.35
N SER A 215 14.84 -4.89 -15.43
CA SER A 215 14.04 -4.25 -16.48
C SER A 215 12.54 -4.48 -16.33
N GLY A 216 12.13 -5.57 -15.66
CA GLY A 216 10.72 -5.94 -15.49
C GLY A 216 10.13 -6.71 -16.67
N ASP A 217 10.92 -7.01 -17.71
CA ASP A 217 10.47 -7.78 -18.86
C ASP A 217 10.08 -9.21 -18.44
N CYS A 218 8.92 -9.68 -18.85
CA CYS A 218 8.36 -10.96 -18.40
C CYS A 218 8.92 -12.15 -19.20
N ASP A 219 9.48 -13.16 -18.52
CA ASP A 219 10.22 -14.27 -19.15
C ASP A 219 9.44 -15.61 -19.20
N LEU A 220 8.26 -15.70 -18.56
CA LEU A 220 7.46 -16.95 -18.45
C LEU A 220 5.99 -16.77 -18.87
N CYS A 221 5.74 -16.13 -20.01
CA CYS A 221 4.38 -15.87 -20.49
C CYS A 221 3.56 -17.16 -20.75
N LEU A 222 2.37 -17.20 -20.15
CA LEU A 222 1.35 -18.24 -20.24
C LEU A 222 0.45 -18.04 -21.47
N ASN A 223 -0.47 -18.96 -21.72
CA ASN A 223 -1.53 -18.83 -22.73
C ASN A 223 -1.04 -18.45 -24.14
N ASN A 224 0.16 -18.89 -24.53
CA ASN A 224 0.78 -18.54 -25.80
C ASN A 224 0.89 -17.03 -26.05
N THR A 225 1.08 -16.24 -25.00
CA THR A 225 1.35 -14.81 -25.10
C THR A 225 2.85 -14.49 -25.04
N GLY A 226 3.25 -13.33 -25.53
CA GLY A 226 4.61 -12.80 -25.54
C GLY A 226 4.56 -11.28 -25.51
N GLY A 227 5.68 -10.62 -25.80
CA GLY A 227 5.86 -9.19 -25.49
C GLY A 227 6.54 -9.00 -24.13
N THR A 228 6.92 -7.76 -23.81
CA THR A 228 7.66 -7.47 -22.57
C THR A 228 6.78 -7.58 -21.33
N HIS A 229 5.46 -7.51 -21.50
CA HIS A 229 4.44 -7.62 -20.47
C HIS A 229 3.46 -8.78 -20.74
N CYS A 230 3.83 -9.76 -21.58
CA CYS A 230 2.95 -10.85 -22.00
C CYS A 230 1.60 -10.38 -22.60
N GLU A 231 1.63 -9.22 -23.28
CA GLU A 231 0.49 -8.43 -23.71
C GLU A 231 -0.01 -8.75 -25.13
N GLN A 232 0.73 -9.55 -25.88
CA GLN A 232 0.41 -9.92 -27.26
C GLN A 232 0.45 -11.43 -27.45
N CYS A 233 -0.25 -11.97 -28.45
CA CYS A 233 -0.09 -13.38 -28.80
C CYS A 233 1.33 -13.61 -29.36
N LYS A 234 1.95 -14.75 -29.02
CA LYS A 234 3.22 -15.17 -29.62
C LYS A 234 3.07 -15.26 -31.14
N SER A 235 4.20 -15.17 -31.85
CA SER A 235 4.25 -15.46 -33.27
C SER A 235 3.53 -16.78 -33.59
N TRP A 236 2.70 -16.77 -34.64
CA TRP A 236 1.86 -17.89 -35.10
C TRP A 236 0.62 -18.20 -34.24
N TYR A 237 0.28 -17.33 -33.28
CA TYR A 237 -0.97 -17.37 -32.52
C TYR A 237 -1.81 -16.12 -32.82
N TYR A 238 -3.13 -16.26 -32.83
CA TYR A 238 -4.09 -15.19 -33.04
C TYR A 238 -5.18 -15.22 -31.96
N GLY A 239 -5.82 -14.08 -31.72
CA GLY A 239 -6.81 -13.90 -30.66
C GLY A 239 -6.57 -12.59 -29.92
N ASP A 240 -7.09 -12.51 -28.70
CA ASP A 240 -6.91 -11.38 -27.79
C ASP A 240 -6.20 -11.87 -26.53
N ALA A 241 -5.00 -11.34 -26.30
CA ALA A 241 -4.12 -11.71 -25.20
C ALA A 241 -4.53 -11.08 -23.86
N LEU A 242 -5.28 -9.98 -23.86
CA LEU A 242 -5.53 -9.18 -22.65
C LEU A 242 -6.90 -9.43 -22.06
N VAL A 243 -7.96 -9.34 -22.87
CA VAL A 243 -9.34 -9.44 -22.37
C VAL A 243 -9.85 -10.86 -22.50
N ALA A 244 -9.83 -11.43 -23.71
CA ALA A 244 -10.32 -12.79 -23.93
C ALA A 244 -9.31 -13.89 -23.53
N LYS A 245 -8.02 -13.56 -23.43
CA LYS A 245 -6.89 -14.47 -23.14
C LYS A 245 -6.92 -15.75 -23.98
N ASN A 246 -7.24 -15.63 -25.27
CA ASN A 246 -7.54 -16.75 -26.16
C ASN A 246 -6.58 -16.86 -27.36
N CYS A 247 -5.28 -16.70 -27.14
CA CYS A 247 -4.28 -16.88 -28.19
C CYS A 247 -4.24 -18.35 -28.65
N THR A 248 -4.87 -18.61 -29.79
CA THR A 248 -4.97 -19.92 -30.42
C THR A 248 -4.06 -19.98 -31.64
N GLY A 249 -3.34 -21.09 -31.80
CA GLY A 249 -2.60 -21.38 -33.03
C GLY A 249 -3.51 -22.09 -34.02
N GLU A 250 -3.24 -21.96 -35.32
CA GLU A 250 -3.76 -22.93 -36.26
C GLU A 250 -3.07 -24.28 -35.98
N GLU A 251 -3.85 -25.31 -35.64
CA GLU A 251 -3.43 -26.65 -36.01
C GLU A 251 -3.17 -26.61 -37.51
N ALA A 252 -1.98 -26.99 -37.96
CA ALA A 252 -1.68 -27.13 -39.37
C ALA A 252 -2.76 -28.04 -39.98
N ILE A 253 -3.74 -27.44 -40.66
CA ILE A 253 -4.63 -28.20 -41.52
C ILE A 253 -3.71 -28.67 -42.64
N LEU A 254 -3.24 -29.92 -42.55
CA LEU A 254 -2.81 -30.67 -43.71
C LEU A 254 -4.01 -30.68 -44.65
N LEU A 255 -4.14 -29.64 -45.48
CA LEU A 255 -4.98 -29.66 -46.66
C LEU A 255 -4.38 -30.76 -47.54
N ASN A 256 -4.84 -32.00 -47.34
CA ASN A 256 -4.77 -33.03 -48.34
C ASN A 256 -5.64 -32.56 -49.50
N VAL A 257 -5.08 -31.69 -50.33
CA VAL A 257 -5.68 -31.33 -51.62
C VAL A 257 -5.46 -32.54 -52.52
N GLU A 258 -6.31 -33.56 -52.41
CA GLU A 258 -6.44 -34.60 -53.44
C GLU A 258 -7.17 -34.04 -54.67
N PHE A 259 -6.63 -32.99 -55.27
CA PHE A 259 -6.98 -32.62 -56.63
C PHE A 259 -5.72 -32.15 -57.37
N ALA A 260 -5.15 -33.11 -58.09
CA ALA A 260 -4.27 -32.96 -59.24
C ALA A 260 -3.06 -32.00 -59.10
N ASN A 261 -1.87 -32.58 -58.85
CA ASN A 261 -0.56 -32.09 -59.31
C ASN A 261 -0.30 -30.58 -59.24
N LEU A 262 -0.51 -29.94 -58.09
CA LEU A 262 -0.01 -28.60 -57.84
C LEU A 262 0.96 -28.64 -56.65
N ILE A 263 2.27 -28.55 -56.94
CA ILE A 263 3.31 -28.34 -55.93
C ILE A 263 3.37 -26.83 -55.68
N LEU A 264 2.87 -26.38 -54.54
CA LEU A 264 3.10 -25.02 -54.04
C LEU A 264 4.44 -25.01 -53.29
N ILE A 265 5.41 -24.27 -53.80
CA ILE A 265 6.67 -24.00 -53.11
C ILE A 265 6.47 -22.71 -52.32
N LEU A 266 6.63 -22.77 -51.00
CA LEU A 266 6.60 -21.61 -50.12
C LEU A 266 7.93 -20.87 -50.25
N ASP A 267 7.88 -19.59 -50.65
CA ASP A 267 9.00 -18.67 -50.50
C ASP A 267 8.82 -17.91 -49.18
N SER A 268 9.79 -18.00 -48.28
CA SER A 268 9.68 -17.60 -46.87
C SER A 268 9.55 -16.09 -46.65
N ASP A 269 9.71 -15.28 -47.70
CA ASP A 269 10.00 -13.86 -47.55
C ASP A 269 8.87 -12.91 -48.00
N SER A 270 7.76 -13.40 -48.57
CA SER A 270 6.79 -12.51 -49.22
C SER A 270 5.30 -12.73 -48.96
N GLY A 271 4.87 -13.82 -48.31
CA GLY A 271 3.46 -13.97 -47.87
C GLY A 271 2.39 -13.94 -48.98
N TYR A 272 2.76 -14.06 -50.26
CA TYR A 272 1.83 -14.12 -51.38
C TYR A 272 1.89 -15.48 -52.10
N PHE A 273 0.74 -15.97 -52.55
CA PHE A 273 0.64 -17.17 -53.39
C PHE A 273 1.02 -16.84 -54.84
N SER A 274 1.99 -17.58 -55.40
CA SER A 274 2.31 -17.56 -56.83
C SER A 274 2.10 -18.93 -57.45
N THR A 275 1.30 -19.00 -58.51
CA THR A 275 1.13 -20.23 -59.30
C THR A 275 2.05 -20.16 -60.52
N THR A 276 3.11 -20.95 -60.55
CA THR A 276 3.90 -21.17 -61.79
C THR A 276 3.57 -22.54 -62.37
N GLY A 277 2.75 -22.57 -63.43
CA GLY A 277 2.53 -23.77 -64.21
C GLY A 277 3.70 -24.05 -65.15
N HIS A 278 4.41 -25.16 -64.94
CA HIS A 278 5.32 -25.74 -65.92
C HIS A 278 4.51 -26.70 -66.81
N SER A 279 4.39 -26.40 -68.11
CA SER A 279 3.82 -27.30 -69.10
C SER A 279 4.91 -27.78 -70.05
N SER A 280 5.35 -29.03 -69.91
CA SER A 280 6.09 -29.73 -70.97
C SER A 280 5.11 -30.24 -72.03
N ASP A 281 5.40 -29.87 -73.28
CA ASP A 281 4.81 -30.32 -74.56
C ASP A 281 3.46 -29.75 -75.05
N ALA A 282 3.64 -28.88 -76.05
CA ALA A 282 2.79 -28.44 -77.14
C ALA A 282 1.59 -29.33 -77.53
N SER A 283 0.38 -28.79 -77.41
CA SER A 283 -0.51 -28.48 -78.55
C SER A 283 -1.89 -28.07 -78.02
N LYS A 284 -2.45 -27.02 -78.63
CA LYS A 284 -3.80 -26.45 -78.47
C LYS A 284 -3.91 -25.26 -77.50
N ASN A 285 -3.63 -24.10 -78.10
CA ASN A 285 -4.06 -22.77 -77.66
C ASN A 285 -5.57 -22.68 -77.46
N ASN A 286 -5.96 -21.81 -76.51
CA ASN A 286 -7.28 -21.18 -76.35
C ASN A 286 -8.47 -22.11 -76.08
N ALA A 287 -8.75 -22.37 -74.81
CA ALA A 287 -10.07 -22.17 -74.19
C ALA A 287 -10.11 -22.78 -72.79
N LEU A 288 -9.66 -22.04 -71.78
CA LEU A 288 -10.12 -22.19 -70.40
C LEU A 288 -10.36 -20.78 -69.84
N GLN A 289 -11.32 -20.09 -70.45
CA GLN A 289 -12.14 -19.13 -69.71
C GLN A 289 -12.99 -19.95 -68.73
N ASN A 290 -13.10 -19.48 -67.49
CA ASN A 290 -13.83 -20.06 -66.36
C ASN A 290 -13.03 -21.04 -65.49
N VAL A 291 -12.07 -20.52 -64.73
CA VAL A 291 -11.88 -20.99 -63.35
C VAL A 291 -12.61 -19.96 -62.47
N PRO A 292 -13.52 -20.37 -61.58
CA PRO A 292 -14.13 -19.42 -60.65
C PRO A 292 -13.01 -18.87 -59.77
N ALA A 293 -12.81 -17.55 -59.81
CA ALA A 293 -11.98 -16.85 -58.86
C ALA A 293 -12.56 -17.13 -57.46
N ILE A 294 -11.88 -17.96 -56.67
CA ILE A 294 -12.09 -18.00 -55.23
C ILE A 294 -11.46 -16.70 -54.72
N SER A 295 -12.28 -15.66 -54.66
CA SER A 295 -11.94 -14.41 -54.00
C SER A 295 -11.98 -14.67 -52.50
N VAL A 296 -10.83 -14.94 -51.89
CA VAL A 296 -10.68 -14.80 -50.44
C VAL A 296 -10.48 -13.31 -50.19
N VAL A 297 -11.57 -12.62 -49.88
CA VAL A 297 -11.53 -11.26 -49.35
C VAL A 297 -11.10 -11.38 -47.88
N ALA A 298 -9.83 -11.14 -47.59
CA ALA A 298 -9.38 -10.85 -46.23
C ALA A 298 -9.68 -9.36 -45.95
N GLN A 299 -10.78 -9.09 -45.24
CA GLN A 299 -11.03 -7.78 -44.65
C GLN A 299 -10.21 -7.67 -43.37
N CYS A 300 -9.11 -6.92 -43.40
CA CYS A 300 -8.52 -6.37 -42.19
C CYS A 300 -9.40 -5.20 -41.73
N ALA A 301 -10.09 -5.37 -40.60
CA ALA A 301 -10.73 -4.27 -39.91
C ALA A 301 -9.67 -3.49 -39.13
N THR A 302 -9.31 -2.29 -39.60
CA THR A 302 -8.49 -1.33 -38.86
C THR A 302 -9.43 -0.42 -38.07
N THR A 303 -9.32 -0.44 -36.74
CA THR A 303 -9.90 0.59 -35.87
C THR A 303 -8.85 1.66 -35.64
N ASP A 304 -8.77 2.63 -36.54
CA ASP A 304 -8.08 3.91 -36.29
C ASP A 304 -8.84 5.03 -37.02
N PRO A 305 -9.31 6.09 -36.33
CA PRO A 305 -10.19 7.08 -36.93
C PRO A 305 -9.49 8.28 -37.59
N ASP A 306 -8.16 8.32 -37.68
CA ASP A 306 -7.43 9.48 -38.21
C ASP A 306 -6.48 9.13 -39.37
N ASP A 307 -6.99 9.03 -40.60
CA ASP A 307 -6.31 9.59 -41.78
C ASP A 307 -7.21 9.60 -43.02
N ALA A 308 -8.00 10.66 -43.13
CA ALA A 308 -8.68 11.02 -44.38
C ALA A 308 -7.77 11.94 -45.19
N ASN A 309 -6.98 11.38 -46.12
CA ASN A 309 -6.73 11.89 -47.47
C ASN A 309 -5.43 11.32 -48.05
N ALA A 310 -5.55 10.57 -49.16
CA ALA A 310 -4.90 10.87 -50.45
C ALA A 310 -4.64 9.58 -51.26
N ILE A 311 -5.52 9.30 -52.23
CA ILE A 311 -5.11 8.66 -53.48
C ILE A 311 -5.83 9.37 -54.62
N GLN A 312 -5.09 10.16 -55.39
CA GLN A 312 -5.35 10.34 -56.82
C GLN A 312 -4.23 9.63 -57.59
N THR A 313 -4.69 8.75 -58.49
CA THR A 313 -4.04 8.03 -59.61
C THR A 313 -2.96 7.02 -59.30
#